data_AF-A0A0N5CWY8-F1
#
_entry.id   AF-A0A0N5CWY8-F1
#
_cell.length_a   1.000
_cell.length_b   1.000
_cell.length_c   1.000
_cell.angle_alpha   90.00
_cell.angle_beta   90.00
_cell.angle_gamma   90.00
#
_symmetry.space_group_name_H-M   'P 1'
#
loop_
_entity.id
_entity.type
_entity.pdbx_description
1 polymer ?
#
loop_
_entity_poly.entity_id
_entity_poly.type
_entity_poly.pdbx_seq_one_letter_code
_entity_poly.pdbx_strand_id
1 'polypeptide(L)'
;MLNLQKRISGVDEEKAYLGTRISIRDKLLSQELKELESSLKKVPSCRLHFPSTSALHHMELTVSPVEGIYQGGVFKFVITVPPEYNNVPPVVKCLTRVWHPNITEEGAICLSLLRQNSIDGYGWMPTRRLIDVVLGLDSLFTDLIDFDDALNAAAAQQWSTNKEAYITKVREYIMRFCS
;
A
#
# COMPACT_ATOMS: atom_id res chain seq x y z
N MET A 1 16.64 16.38 27.70
CA MET A 1 17.96 17.04 27.62
C MET A 1 18.86 16.15 26.78
N LEU A 2 19.30 16.62 25.60
CA LEU A 2 20.27 15.89 24.77
C LEU A 2 21.63 15.91 25.50
N ASN A 3 22.22 14.74 25.71
CA ASN A 3 23.45 14.59 26.46
C ASN A 3 24.67 14.95 25.58
N LEU A 4 25.17 16.19 25.73
CA LEU A 4 26.25 16.79 24.92
C LEU A 4 27.53 15.94 24.86
N GLN A 5 27.77 15.08 25.86
CA GLN A 5 28.96 14.23 25.95
C GLN A 5 29.02 13.13 24.88
N LYS A 6 27.86 12.67 24.36
CA LYS A 6 27.79 11.57 23.38
C LYS A 6 28.04 12.00 21.94
N ARG A 7 27.80 13.28 21.61
CA ARG A 7 28.20 13.86 20.30
C ARG A 7 29.72 13.96 20.13
N ILE A 8 30.47 13.99 21.23
CA ILE A 8 31.94 14.15 21.22
C ILE A 8 32.66 12.80 20.96
N SER A 9 32.00 11.66 21.21
CA SER A 9 32.62 10.33 21.09
C SER A 9 32.56 9.69 19.70
N GLY A 10 32.04 10.39 18.68
CA GLY A 10 31.98 9.87 17.30
C GLY A 10 31.04 8.66 17.12
N VAL A 11 30.27 8.31 18.14
CA VAL A 11 29.20 7.31 18.03
C VAL A 11 28.00 8.00 17.41
N ASP A 12 27.73 7.66 16.16
CA ASP A 12 26.52 8.07 15.47
C ASP A 12 25.31 7.32 16.07
N GLU A 13 24.78 7.84 17.18
CA GLU A 13 23.65 7.26 17.91
C GLU A 13 22.43 7.06 17.01
N GLU A 14 22.27 7.91 16.00
CA GLU A 14 21.19 7.83 15.00
C GLU A 14 21.37 6.61 14.11
N LYS A 15 22.60 6.35 13.65
CA LYS A 15 22.94 5.13 12.90
C LYS A 15 22.76 3.86 13.72
N ALA A 16 23.12 3.86 15.00
CA ALA A 16 22.93 2.72 15.90
C ALA A 16 21.44 2.44 16.18
N TYR A 17 20.65 3.49 16.38
CA TYR A 17 19.20 3.40 16.51
C TYR A 17 18.57 2.83 15.23
N LEU A 18 18.93 3.38 14.07
CA LEU A 18 18.43 2.93 12.78
C LEU A 18 18.76 1.46 12.51
N GLY A 19 19.99 1.03 12.80
CA GLY A 19 20.39 -0.38 12.69
C GLY A 19 19.54 -1.32 13.55
N THR A 20 19.23 -0.90 14.78
CA THR A 20 18.34 -1.65 15.68
C THR A 20 16.92 -1.75 15.11
N ARG A 21 16.39 -0.64 14.58
CA ARG A 21 15.06 -0.59 13.95
C ARG A 21 14.96 -1.49 12.72
N ILE A 22 15.96 -1.48 11.85
CA ILE A 22 16.07 -2.38 10.70
C ILE A 22 16.03 -3.85 11.14
N SER A 23 16.81 -4.22 12.16
CA SER A 23 16.82 -5.60 12.66
C SER A 23 15.47 -6.04 13.20
N ILE A 24 14.76 -5.16 13.93
CA ILE A 24 13.40 -5.43 14.42
C ILE A 24 12.43 -5.63 13.26
N ARG A 25 12.43 -4.72 12.27
CA ARG A 25 11.61 -4.84 11.06
C ARG A 25 11.85 -6.17 10.37
N ASP A 26 13.11 -6.51 10.07
CA ASP A 26 13.43 -7.71 9.30
C ASP A 26 13.00 -8.99 10.03
N LYS A 27 13.09 -9.00 11.37
CA LYS A 27 12.56 -10.09 12.20
C LYS A 27 11.03 -10.20 12.09
N LEU A 28 10.31 -9.09 12.15
CA LEU A 28 8.84 -9.07 12.00
C LEU A 28 8.43 -9.54 10.60
N LEU A 29 9.07 -9.03 9.55
CA LEU A 29 8.82 -9.44 8.17
C LEU A 29 9.02 -10.94 7.96
N SER A 30 10.11 -11.49 8.50
CA SER A 30 10.40 -12.93 8.42
C SER A 30 9.32 -13.78 9.12
N GLN A 31 8.69 -13.26 10.16
CA GLN A 31 7.59 -13.94 10.87
C GLN A 31 6.28 -13.83 10.10
N GLU A 32 5.97 -12.66 9.54
CA GLU A 32 4.73 -12.41 8.80
C GLU A 32 4.69 -13.12 7.44
N LEU A 33 5.84 -13.35 6.79
CA LEU A 33 5.90 -13.89 5.44
C LEU A 33 5.17 -15.22 5.28
N LYS A 34 5.28 -16.12 6.27
CA LYS A 34 4.60 -17.43 6.24
C LYS A 34 3.08 -17.29 6.26
N GLU A 35 2.56 -16.37 7.06
CA GLU A 35 1.13 -16.09 7.13
C GLU A 35 0.65 -15.38 5.87
N LEU A 36 1.43 -14.43 5.36
CA LEU A 36 1.16 -13.71 4.12
C LEU A 36 1.04 -14.66 2.93
N GLU A 37 2.01 -15.57 2.75
CA GLU A 37 1.99 -16.59 1.70
C GLU A 37 0.79 -17.54 1.82
N SER A 38 0.42 -17.93 3.04
CA SER A 38 -0.74 -18.79 3.28
C SER A 38 -2.06 -18.09 2.95
N SER A 39 -2.19 -16.82 3.35
CA SER A 39 -3.38 -16.01 3.12
C SER A 39 -3.54 -15.65 1.65
N LEU A 40 -2.45 -15.33 0.93
CA LEU A 40 -2.48 -15.03 -0.50
C LEU A 40 -2.98 -16.21 -1.36
N LYS A 41 -2.78 -17.46 -0.93
CA LYS A 41 -3.37 -18.63 -1.63
C LYS A 41 -4.90 -18.61 -1.66
N LYS A 42 -5.53 -17.85 -0.75
CA LYS A 42 -6.99 -17.70 -0.66
C LYS A 42 -7.49 -16.47 -1.43
N VAL A 43 -6.59 -15.62 -1.92
CA VAL A 43 -6.89 -14.35 -2.60
C VAL A 43 -6.32 -14.41 -4.02
N PRO A 44 -7.00 -15.07 -4.96
CA PRO A 44 -6.45 -15.32 -6.30
C PRO A 44 -6.27 -14.04 -7.13
N SER A 45 -6.94 -12.95 -6.77
CA SER A 45 -6.74 -11.62 -7.35
C SER A 45 -5.36 -11.02 -7.02
N CYS A 46 -4.69 -11.49 -5.97
CA CYS A 46 -3.44 -10.92 -5.51
C CYS A 46 -2.24 -11.83 -5.76
N ARG A 47 -1.15 -11.26 -6.30
CA ARG A 47 0.14 -11.92 -6.44
C ARG A 47 1.25 -11.03 -5.91
N LEU A 48 1.98 -11.53 -4.92
CA LEU A 48 3.12 -10.84 -4.33
C LEU A 48 4.43 -11.37 -4.94
N HIS A 49 5.34 -10.45 -5.26
CA HIS A 49 6.67 -10.71 -5.78
C HIS A 49 7.71 -9.96 -4.95
N PHE A 50 8.87 -10.58 -4.77
CA PHE A 50 10.02 -9.99 -4.09
C PHE A 50 11.15 -9.83 -5.11
N PRO A 51 11.50 -8.59 -5.51
CA PRO A 51 12.58 -8.35 -6.47
C PRO A 51 13.95 -8.89 -6.01
N SER A 52 14.14 -9.01 -4.70
CA SER A 52 15.32 -9.64 -4.10
C SER A 52 14.94 -10.43 -2.85
N THR A 53 15.55 -11.60 -2.69
CA THR A 53 15.43 -12.42 -1.48
C THR A 53 16.12 -11.80 -0.26
N SER A 54 17.07 -10.88 -0.48
CA SER A 54 17.78 -10.18 0.59
C SER A 54 17.09 -8.89 1.06
N ALA A 55 16.03 -8.46 0.38
CA ALA A 55 15.34 -7.19 0.64
C ALA A 55 13.84 -7.41 0.82
N LEU A 56 13.45 -8.21 1.81
CA LEU A 56 12.04 -8.50 2.13
C LEU A 56 11.21 -7.26 2.44
N HIS A 57 11.84 -6.14 2.79
CA HIS A 57 11.17 -4.86 3.04
C HIS A 57 10.71 -4.15 1.76
N HIS A 58 11.03 -4.67 0.58
CA HIS A 58 10.59 -4.14 -0.71
C HIS A 58 9.86 -5.22 -1.49
N MET A 59 8.60 -4.96 -1.85
CA MET A 59 7.70 -5.93 -2.46
C MET A 59 6.95 -5.31 -3.62
N GLU A 60 6.64 -6.13 -4.61
CA GLU A 60 5.75 -5.80 -5.71
C GLU A 60 4.46 -6.60 -5.57
N LEU A 61 3.33 -5.91 -5.45
CA LEU A 61 2.01 -6.55 -5.43
C LEU A 61 1.33 -6.31 -6.77
N THR A 62 0.80 -7.39 -7.37
CA THR A 62 -0.12 -7.31 -8.49
C THR A 62 -1.52 -7.65 -8.00
N VAL A 63 -2.48 -6.77 -8.30
CA VAL A 63 -3.91 -6.96 -8.04
C VAL A 63 -4.62 -7.09 -9.39
N SER A 64 -5.40 -8.15 -9.55
CA SER A 64 -6.19 -8.48 -10.73
C SER A 64 -7.64 -8.72 -10.30
N PRO A 65 -8.45 -7.65 -10.19
CA PRO A 65 -9.83 -7.76 -9.75
C PRO A 65 -10.63 -8.70 -10.64
N VAL A 66 -11.37 -9.61 -10.03
CA VAL A 66 -12.19 -10.62 -10.74
C VAL A 66 -13.63 -10.20 -10.91
N GLU A 67 -14.03 -9.09 -10.30
CA GLU A 67 -15.37 -8.51 -10.34
C GLU A 67 -15.31 -6.97 -10.30
N GLY A 68 -16.48 -6.34 -10.36
CA GLY A 68 -16.60 -4.88 -10.30
C GLY A 68 -16.18 -4.16 -11.58
N ILE A 69 -16.13 -2.83 -11.51
CA ILE A 69 -15.87 -1.96 -12.67
C ILE A 69 -14.42 -2.06 -13.19
N TYR A 70 -13.50 -2.57 -12.37
CA TYR A 70 -12.08 -2.73 -12.70
C TYR A 70 -11.72 -4.16 -13.12
N GLN A 71 -12.72 -5.04 -13.28
CA GLN A 71 -12.53 -6.41 -13.73
C GLN A 71 -11.72 -6.46 -15.03
N GLY A 72 -10.74 -7.36 -15.08
CA GLY A 72 -9.84 -7.53 -16.23
C GLY A 72 -8.64 -6.56 -16.24
N GLY A 73 -8.56 -5.63 -15.28
CA GLY A 73 -7.37 -4.83 -15.04
C GLY A 73 -6.26 -5.59 -14.31
N VAL A 74 -5.02 -5.10 -14.46
CA VAL A 74 -3.83 -5.61 -13.76
C VAL A 74 -3.09 -4.41 -13.16
N PHE A 75 -3.22 -4.25 -11.85
CA PHE A 75 -2.71 -3.09 -11.12
C PHE A 75 -1.49 -3.48 -10.30
N LYS A 76 -0.35 -2.85 -10.60
CA LYS A 76 0.92 -3.11 -9.92
C LYS A 76 1.16 -2.06 -8.86
N PHE A 77 1.62 -2.50 -7.70
CA PHE A 77 1.95 -1.68 -6.55
C PHE A 77 3.34 -2.00 -6.06
N VAL A 78 4.03 -0.99 -5.55
CA VAL A 78 5.25 -1.16 -4.76
C VAL A 78 4.91 -0.90 -3.30
N ILE A 79 5.33 -1.82 -2.44
CA ILE A 79 5.21 -1.74 -0.98
C ILE A 79 6.64 -1.67 -0.42
N THR A 80 6.92 -0.61 0.33
CA THR A 80 8.19 -0.40 1.01
C THR A 80 7.98 -0.30 2.51
N VAL A 81 8.60 -1.21 3.26
CA VAL A 81 8.47 -1.29 4.72
C VAL A 81 9.60 -0.49 5.39
N PRO A 82 9.27 0.61 6.09
CA PRO A 82 10.28 1.49 6.67
C PRO A 82 10.95 0.84 7.89
N PRO A 83 12.16 1.29 8.28
CA PRO A 83 12.84 0.82 9.50
C PRO A 83 11.97 0.90 10.77
N GLU A 84 11.09 1.90 10.85
CA GLU A 84 10.22 2.15 11.99
C GLU A 84 9.05 1.16 12.11
N TYR A 85 8.86 0.26 11.14
CA TYR A 85 7.85 -0.80 11.20
C TYR A 85 8.02 -1.66 12.48
N ASN A 86 6.94 -2.05 13.16
CA ASN A 86 5.51 -1.87 12.86
C ASN A 86 4.87 -0.62 13.51
N ASN A 87 5.66 0.35 13.99
CA ASN A 87 5.11 1.58 14.55
C ASN A 87 4.59 2.53 13.46
N VAL A 88 5.22 2.49 12.29
CA VAL A 88 4.87 3.27 11.10
C VAL A 88 4.39 2.30 10.00
N PRO A 89 3.33 2.65 9.26
CA PRO A 89 2.82 1.80 8.18
C PRO A 89 3.84 1.63 7.05
N PRO A 90 3.69 0.58 6.21
CA PRO A 90 4.35 0.51 4.92
C PRO A 90 3.97 1.69 4.02
N VAL A 91 4.90 2.14 3.20
CA VAL A 91 4.66 3.11 2.13
C VAL A 91 4.24 2.35 0.88
N VAL A 92 3.11 2.73 0.29
CA VAL A 92 2.57 2.08 -0.91
C VAL A 92 2.42 3.08 -2.04
N LYS A 93 2.80 2.68 -3.25
CA LYS A 93 2.58 3.44 -4.48
C LYS A 93 2.00 2.54 -5.56
N CYS A 94 0.96 3.00 -6.25
CA CYS A 94 0.47 2.36 -7.46
C CYS A 94 1.40 2.71 -8.63
N LEU A 95 1.85 1.71 -9.38
CA LEU A 95 2.67 1.88 -10.57
C LEU A 95 1.82 1.93 -11.84
N THR A 96 0.65 1.30 -11.83
CA THR A 96 -0.27 1.30 -12.96
C THR A 96 -1.11 2.57 -12.95
N ARG A 97 -1.05 3.36 -14.02
CA ARG A 97 -1.94 4.51 -14.20
C ARG A 97 -3.39 4.04 -14.27
N VAL A 98 -4.25 4.58 -13.41
CA VAL A 98 -5.65 4.14 -13.26
C VAL A 98 -6.58 5.34 -13.09
N TRP A 99 -7.80 5.22 -13.62
CA TRP A 99 -8.87 6.17 -13.34
C TRP A 99 -9.68 5.67 -12.15
N HIS A 100 -9.37 6.17 -10.94
CA HIS A 100 -9.90 5.67 -9.67
C HIS A 100 -10.15 6.83 -8.70
N PRO A 101 -11.21 6.83 -7.86
CA PRO A 101 -11.44 7.91 -6.90
C PRO A 101 -10.40 7.92 -5.76
N ASN A 102 -9.95 6.77 -5.28
CA ASN A 102 -8.97 6.67 -4.17
C ASN A 102 -7.51 6.46 -4.62
N ILE A 103 -7.23 6.43 -5.93
CA ILE A 103 -5.86 6.29 -6.47
C ILE A 103 -5.65 7.37 -7.53
N THR A 104 -4.63 8.19 -7.35
CA THR A 104 -4.25 9.20 -8.34
C THR A 104 -3.55 8.57 -9.54
N GLU A 105 -3.53 9.28 -10.67
CA GLU A 105 -2.84 8.80 -11.87
C GLU A 105 -1.32 8.73 -11.69
N GLU A 106 -0.76 9.49 -10.74
CA GLU A 106 0.65 9.49 -10.32
C GLU A 106 0.98 8.38 -9.32
N GLY A 107 -0.04 7.68 -8.82
CA GLY A 107 0.09 6.48 -7.99
C GLY A 107 0.01 6.69 -6.48
N ALA A 108 -0.33 7.90 -6.01
CA ALA A 108 -0.69 8.10 -4.60
C ALA A 108 -2.04 7.44 -4.28
N ILE A 109 -2.15 6.85 -3.08
CA ILE A 109 -3.28 6.02 -2.66
C ILE A 109 -3.87 6.62 -1.38
N CYS A 110 -5.19 6.73 -1.34
CA CYS A 110 -5.95 6.98 -0.12
C CYS A 110 -6.51 5.67 0.40
N LEU A 111 -5.88 5.11 1.43
CA LEU A 111 -6.33 3.92 2.13
C LEU A 111 -6.19 4.17 3.62
N SER A 112 -7.31 4.16 4.35
CA SER A 112 -7.36 4.59 5.75
C SER A 112 -6.34 3.86 6.63
N LEU A 113 -6.14 2.56 6.41
CA LEU A 113 -5.18 1.75 7.17
C LEU A 113 -3.72 2.19 7.02
N LEU A 114 -3.37 2.97 5.99
CA LEU A 114 -2.03 3.51 5.77
C LEU A 114 -1.85 4.90 6.40
N ARG A 115 -2.90 5.49 6.98
CA ARG A 115 -2.83 6.79 7.66
C ARG A 115 -2.13 6.63 9.00
N GLN A 116 -1.02 7.36 9.19
CA GLN A 116 -0.33 7.43 10.48
C GLN A 116 -1.13 8.30 11.47
N ASN A 117 -1.22 7.89 12.73
CA ASN A 117 -1.86 8.65 13.82
C ASN A 117 -3.33 9.03 13.55
N SER A 118 -4.11 8.13 12.94
CA SER A 118 -5.53 8.40 12.68
C SER A 118 -6.34 8.49 13.97
N ILE A 119 -7.22 9.47 14.06
CA ILE A 119 -8.06 9.74 15.24
C ILE A 119 -9.30 8.84 15.27
N ASP A 120 -9.74 8.36 14.10
CA ASP A 120 -10.94 7.55 13.89
C ASP A 120 -10.77 6.05 14.20
N GLY A 121 -9.56 5.61 14.55
CA GLY A 121 -9.24 4.20 14.83
C GLY A 121 -9.12 3.30 13.60
N TYR A 122 -9.34 3.82 12.38
CA TYR A 122 -9.19 3.05 11.13
C TYR A 122 -7.75 3.01 10.61
N GLY A 123 -6.93 3.95 11.10
CA GLY A 123 -5.51 4.11 10.76
C GLY A 123 -4.60 2.94 11.10
N TRP A 124 -3.30 3.16 10.84
CA TRP A 124 -2.28 2.18 11.16
C TRP A 124 -2.16 1.96 12.66
N MET A 125 -2.12 0.69 13.07
CA MET A 125 -1.83 0.26 14.43
C MET A 125 -0.76 -0.83 14.38
N PRO A 126 0.12 -0.96 15.39
CA PRO A 126 1.12 -2.03 15.43
C PRO A 126 0.53 -3.46 15.40
N THR A 127 -0.77 -3.62 15.63
CA THR A 127 -1.49 -4.89 15.50
C THR A 127 -1.84 -5.26 14.06
N ARG A 128 -1.82 -4.30 13.13
CA ARG A 128 -2.00 -4.51 11.69
C ARG A 128 -0.75 -5.13 11.09
N ARG A 129 -0.93 -5.93 10.06
CA ARG A 129 0.12 -6.70 9.37
C ARG A 129 0.10 -6.44 7.87
N LEU A 130 1.11 -6.94 7.16
CA LEU A 130 1.20 -6.79 5.71
C LEU A 130 0.01 -7.39 4.96
N ILE A 131 -0.59 -8.47 5.48
CA ILE A 131 -1.78 -9.05 4.86
C ILE A 131 -2.95 -8.06 4.87
N ASP A 132 -3.12 -7.26 5.93
CA ASP A 132 -4.18 -6.24 6.00
C ASP A 132 -3.97 -5.15 4.92
N VAL A 133 -2.71 -4.82 4.64
CA VAL A 133 -2.36 -3.89 3.55
C VAL A 133 -2.72 -4.48 2.20
N VAL A 134 -2.35 -5.74 1.94
CA VAL A 134 -2.66 -6.40 0.67
C VAL A 134 -4.17 -6.51 0.45
N LEU A 135 -4.91 -6.95 1.48
CA LEU A 135 -6.38 -7.06 1.41
C LEU A 135 -7.02 -5.68 1.21
N GLY A 136 -6.55 -4.65 1.91
CA GLY A 136 -7.07 -3.30 1.72
C GLY A 136 -6.83 -2.76 0.31
N LEU A 137 -5.67 -3.06 -0.30
CA LEU A 137 -5.38 -2.68 -1.69
C LEU A 137 -6.24 -3.44 -2.70
N ASP A 138 -6.55 -4.72 -2.45
CA ASP A 138 -7.49 -5.49 -3.25
C ASP A 138 -8.89 -4.91 -3.17
N SER A 139 -9.36 -4.62 -1.94
CA SER A 139 -10.68 -4.06 -1.69
C SER A 139 -10.86 -2.63 -2.22
N LEU A 140 -9.78 -1.89 -2.50
CA LEU A 140 -9.91 -0.60 -3.21
C LEU A 140 -10.55 -0.76 -4.59
N PHE A 141 -10.50 -1.95 -5.20
CA PHE A 141 -11.17 -2.20 -6.48
C PHE A 141 -12.58 -2.79 -6.35
N THR A 142 -13.06 -2.99 -5.11
CA THR A 142 -14.38 -3.53 -4.80
C THR A 142 -15.06 -2.72 -3.67
N ASP A 143 -14.98 -3.19 -2.43
CA ASP A 143 -15.78 -2.72 -1.29
C ASP A 143 -15.33 -1.36 -0.71
N LEU A 144 -14.07 -1.00 -0.92
CA LEU A 144 -13.46 0.23 -0.40
C LEU A 144 -13.36 1.34 -1.46
N ILE A 145 -14.05 1.21 -2.60
CA ILE A 145 -14.18 2.34 -3.54
C ILE A 145 -15.02 3.42 -2.86
N ASP A 146 -14.40 4.55 -2.53
CA ASP A 146 -15.04 5.69 -1.89
C ASP A 146 -15.03 6.91 -2.81
N PHE A 147 -16.23 7.38 -3.17
CA PHE A 147 -16.43 8.56 -4.01
C PHE A 147 -16.70 9.84 -3.21
N ASP A 148 -16.98 9.74 -1.91
CA ASP A 148 -17.30 10.85 -1.03
C ASP A 148 -16.01 11.49 -0.46
N ASP A 149 -15.03 10.69 -0.02
CA ASP A 149 -13.68 11.12 0.41
C ASP A 149 -12.61 10.76 -0.66
N ALA A 150 -12.89 11.15 -1.91
CA ALA A 150 -12.04 10.80 -3.05
C ALA A 150 -10.76 11.64 -3.11
N LEU A 151 -9.62 10.96 -3.27
CA LEU A 151 -8.32 11.58 -3.53
C LEU A 151 -8.25 12.18 -4.94
N ASN A 152 -8.91 11.55 -5.91
CA ASN A 152 -9.09 12.02 -7.27
C ASN A 152 -10.49 12.61 -7.43
N ALA A 153 -10.61 13.91 -7.13
CA ALA A 153 -11.87 14.64 -7.22
C ALA A 153 -12.50 14.60 -8.63
N ALA A 154 -11.70 14.53 -9.69
CA ALA A 154 -12.21 14.47 -11.06
C ALA A 154 -12.87 13.12 -11.37
N ALA A 155 -12.31 12.01 -10.86
CA ALA A 155 -12.94 10.69 -10.95
C ALA A 155 -14.29 10.66 -10.21
N ALA A 156 -14.35 11.22 -8.99
CA ALA A 156 -15.59 11.31 -8.23
C ALA A 156 -16.63 12.22 -8.87
N GLN A 157 -16.23 13.39 -9.37
CA GLN A 157 -17.11 14.29 -10.10
C GLN A 157 -17.70 13.58 -11.32
N GLN A 158 -16.88 12.90 -12.12
CA GLN A 158 -17.35 12.20 -13.30
C GLN A 158 -18.35 11.09 -12.94
N TRP A 159 -18.10 10.32 -11.87
CA TRP A 159 -19.04 9.33 -11.36
C TRP A 159 -20.39 9.94 -11.00
N SER A 160 -20.39 11.09 -10.32
CA SER A 160 -21.62 11.80 -9.93
C SER A 160 -22.39 12.37 -11.12
N THR A 161 -21.70 12.88 -12.14
CA THR A 161 -22.33 13.56 -13.27
C THR A 161 -22.72 12.63 -14.42
N ASN A 162 -21.89 11.62 -14.70
CA ASN A 162 -22.09 10.69 -15.82
C ASN A 162 -21.34 9.38 -15.57
N LYS A 163 -22.05 8.46 -14.91
CA LYS A 163 -21.54 7.14 -14.54
C LYS A 163 -21.15 6.28 -15.75
N GLU A 164 -21.86 6.37 -16.87
CA GLU A 164 -21.51 5.63 -18.09
C GLU A 164 -20.17 6.10 -18.67
N ALA A 165 -19.98 7.42 -18.75
CA ALA A 165 -18.71 8.00 -19.21
C ALA A 165 -17.55 7.63 -18.27
N TYR A 166 -17.79 7.57 -16.96
CA TYR A 166 -16.82 7.09 -16.00
C TYR A 166 -16.40 5.64 -16.29
N ILE A 167 -17.36 4.72 -16.46
CA ILE A 167 -17.10 3.31 -16.73
C ILE A 167 -16.35 3.13 -18.06
N THR A 168 -16.73 3.87 -19.10
CA THR A 168 -16.03 3.86 -20.40
C THR A 168 -14.57 4.29 -20.24
N LYS A 169 -14.32 5.38 -19.50
CA LYS A 169 -12.95 5.85 -19.24
C LYS A 169 -12.12 4.85 -18.42
N VAL A 170 -12.72 4.18 -17.43
CA VAL A 170 -12.05 3.10 -16.67
C VAL A 170 -11.59 1.98 -17.62
N ARG A 171 -12.46 1.53 -18.54
CA ARG A 171 -12.13 0.49 -19.53
C ARG A 171 -11.02 0.95 -20.48
N GLU A 172 -11.06 2.19 -20.95
CA GLU A 172 -9.99 2.77 -21.77
C GLU A 172 -8.64 2.78 -21.05
N TYR A 173 -8.61 3.14 -19.77
CA TYR A 173 -7.40 3.12 -18.96
C TYR A 173 -6.87 1.69 -18.76
N ILE A 174 -7.74 0.73 -18.51
CA ILE A 174 -7.36 -0.69 -18.41
C ILE A 174 -6.70 -1.16 -19.71
N MET A 175 -7.35 -0.93 -20.86
CA MET A 175 -6.80 -1.32 -22.17
C MET A 175 -5.46 -0.66 -22.48
N ARG A 176 -5.25 0.57 -22.01
CA ARG A 176 -4.05 1.36 -22.34
C ARG A 176 -2.86 1.09 -21.41
N PHE A 177 -3.11 0.77 -20.13
CA PHE A 177 -2.07 0.76 -19.10
C PHE A 177 -1.90 -0.58 -18.37
N CYS A 178 -2.79 -1.55 -18.56
CA CYS A 178 -2.73 -2.87 -17.88
C CYS A 178 -2.19 -4.01 -18.76
N SER A 179 -1.61 -3.70 -19.94
CA SER A 179 -1.02 -4.69 -20.86
C SER A 179 0.30 -5.28 -20.36
#